data_AF-A0A8T4S794-F1
#
_entry.id   AF-A0A8T4S794-F1
#
_cell.length_a   1.000
_cell.length_b   1.000
_cell.length_c   1.000
_cell.angle_alpha   90.00
_cell.angle_beta   90.00
_cell.angle_gamma   90.00
#
_symmetry.space_group_name_H-M   'P 1'
#
loop_
_entity.id
_entity.type
_entity.pdbx_description
1 polymer ?
#
loop_
_entity_poly.entity_id
_entity_poly.type
_entity_poly.pdbx_seq_one_letter_code
_entity_poly.pdbx_strand_id
1 'polypeptide(L)'
;MNTKHISEEHEEIYIDKNGYERYKNSDMLVHRKIAYDFIFVKNRDKYFLGYAEYVVHHKNENKRNNNIDNLEILTQEEHKKLHEINKNKNLEYLFYKK
;
A
#
# COMPACT_ATOMS: atom_id res chain seq x y z
N MET A 1 -21.30 35.32 -12.44
CA MET A 1 -20.92 33.89 -12.32
C MET A 1 -19.48 33.86 -11.84
N ASN A 2 -19.21 33.32 -10.66
CA ASN A 2 -17.87 33.28 -10.06
C ASN A 2 -17.59 31.84 -9.59
N THR A 3 -17.14 30.99 -10.51
CA THR A 3 -16.65 29.66 -10.16
C THR A 3 -15.17 29.78 -9.83
N LYS A 4 -14.86 29.75 -8.53
CA LYS A 4 -13.51 29.51 -8.01
C LYS A 4 -12.98 28.22 -8.63
N HIS A 5 -12.15 28.31 -9.67
CA HIS A 5 -11.24 27.23 -10.04
C HIS A 5 -10.09 27.24 -9.04
N ILE A 6 -10.27 26.49 -7.95
CA ILE A 6 -9.15 26.02 -7.16
C ILE A 6 -8.49 24.98 -8.05
N SER A 7 -7.30 25.29 -8.56
CA SER A 7 -6.47 24.36 -9.31
C SER A 7 -6.15 23.18 -8.40
N GLU A 8 -6.88 22.07 -8.59
CA GLU A 8 -6.44 20.77 -8.11
C GLU A 8 -5.14 20.45 -8.88
N GLU A 9 -4.00 20.72 -8.26
CA GLU A 9 -2.71 20.22 -8.74
C GLU A 9 -2.77 18.70 -8.66
N HIS A 10 -3.22 18.06 -9.73
CA HIS A 10 -3.08 16.61 -9.88
C HIS A 10 -1.58 16.32 -9.95
N GLU A 11 -1.00 15.88 -8.84
CA GLU A 11 0.38 15.42 -8.82
C GLU A 11 0.53 14.29 -9.85
N GLU A 12 1.35 14.51 -10.87
CA GLU A 12 1.56 13.53 -11.92
C GLU A 12 2.18 12.25 -11.33
N ILE A 13 1.71 11.09 -11.79
CA ILE A 13 2.19 9.78 -11.33
C ILE A 13 2.94 9.07 -12.45
N TYR A 14 3.95 8.26 -12.10
CA TYR A 14 4.61 7.32 -12.99
C TYR A 14 4.76 5.93 -12.34
N ILE A 15 4.96 4.89 -13.16
CA ILE A 15 5.18 3.52 -12.68
C ILE A 15 6.69 3.25 -12.64
N ASP A 16 7.21 2.88 -11.48
CA ASP A 16 8.62 2.54 -11.32
C ASP A 16 8.96 1.15 -11.88
N LYS A 17 10.26 0.84 -11.96
CA LYS A 17 10.75 -0.47 -12.43
C LYS A 17 10.27 -1.67 -11.61
N ASN A 18 9.75 -1.44 -10.40
CA ASN A 18 9.22 -2.48 -9.51
C ASN A 18 7.69 -2.62 -9.62
N GLY A 19 7.05 -1.81 -10.47
CA GLY A 19 5.62 -1.82 -10.73
C GLY A 19 4.79 -0.99 -9.75
N TYR A 20 5.40 -0.09 -8.98
CA TYR A 20 4.68 0.81 -8.07
C TYR A 20 4.45 2.18 -8.66
N GLU A 21 3.30 2.77 -8.32
CA GLU A 21 2.99 4.17 -8.64
C GLU A 21 3.76 5.12 -7.71
N ARG A 22 4.38 6.15 -8.31
CA ARG A 22 5.14 7.21 -7.63
C ARG A 22 4.74 8.59 -8.13
N TYR A 23 4.73 9.57 -7.23
CA TYR A 23 4.57 10.96 -7.63
C TYR A 23 5.82 11.48 -8.32
N LYS A 24 5.68 12.13 -9.48
CA LYS A 24 6.81 12.63 -10.28
C LYS A 24 7.59 13.75 -9.59
N ASN A 25 6.94 14.54 -8.73
CA ASN A 25 7.55 15.68 -8.06
C ASN A 25 8.47 15.29 -6.88
N SER A 26 8.16 14.18 -6.20
CA SER A 26 8.78 13.80 -4.92
C SER A 26 9.37 12.39 -4.93
N ASP A 27 9.12 11.61 -5.98
CA ASP A 27 9.45 10.19 -6.08
C ASP A 27 8.82 9.30 -4.99
N MET A 28 7.87 9.85 -4.22
CA MET A 28 7.21 9.15 -3.13
C MET A 28 6.25 8.08 -3.66
N LEU A 29 6.23 6.94 -2.98
CA LEU A 29 5.29 5.85 -3.24
C LEU A 29 3.85 6.29 -2.93
N VAL A 30 2.97 6.25 -3.93
CA VAL A 30 1.58 6.69 -3.82
C VAL A 30 0.83 5.92 -2.72
N HIS A 31 0.98 4.60 -2.70
CA HIS A 31 0.34 3.75 -1.69
C HIS A 31 0.83 4.06 -0.26
N ARG A 32 2.11 4.44 -0.07
CA ARG A 32 2.62 4.84 1.25
C ARG A 32 2.06 6.19 1.69
N LYS A 33 1.87 7.13 0.76
CA LYS A 33 1.24 8.42 1.08
C LYS A 33 -0.21 8.23 1.50
N ILE A 34 -0.98 7.45 0.72
CA ILE A 34 -2.38 7.13 1.02
C ILE A 34 -2.50 6.39 2.37
N ALA A 35 -1.71 5.34 2.61
CA ALA A 35 -1.78 4.61 3.87
C ALA A 35 -1.39 5.49 5.07
N TYR A 36 -0.43 6.41 4.91
CA TYR A 36 -0.10 7.36 5.97
C TYR A 36 -1.30 8.26 6.30
N ASP A 37 -1.84 8.97 5.31
CA ASP A 37 -2.88 9.98 5.52
C ASP A 37 -4.21 9.38 5.99
N PHE A 38 -4.58 8.21 5.46
CA PHE A 38 -5.92 7.65 5.62
C PHE A 38 -6.01 6.47 6.58
N ILE A 39 -4.89 5.79 6.89
CA ILE A 39 -4.88 4.62 7.80
C ILE A 39 -4.09 4.95 9.06
N PHE A 40 -2.80 5.30 8.91
CA PHE A 40 -1.89 5.49 10.05
C PHE A 40 -2.30 6.69 10.91
N VAL A 41 -2.44 7.88 10.31
CA VAL A 41 -2.78 9.11 11.04
C VAL A 41 -4.15 8.98 11.71
N LYS A 42 -5.14 8.38 11.02
CA LYS A 42 -6.50 8.22 11.54
C LYS A 42 -6.64 7.17 12.65
N ASN A 43 -5.69 6.25 12.76
CA ASN A 43 -5.69 5.18 13.76
C ASN A 43 -4.37 5.16 14.55
N ARG A 44 -3.81 6.34 14.84
CA ARG A 44 -2.46 6.47 15.42
C ARG A 44 -2.29 5.69 16.71
N ASP A 45 -3.35 5.53 17.50
CA ASP A 45 -3.43 4.75 18.74
C ASP A 45 -3.16 3.25 18.55
N LYS A 46 -3.42 2.71 17.36
CA LYS A 46 -3.20 1.28 17.03
C LYS A 46 -1.75 0.96 16.65
N TYR A 47 -0.95 1.96 16.33
CA TYR A 47 0.41 1.80 15.85
C TYR A 47 1.41 2.26 16.91
N PHE A 48 2.28 1.40 17.39
CA PHE A 48 3.23 1.75 18.47
C PHE A 48 4.60 2.21 17.93
N LEU A 49 4.91 1.94 16.65
CA LEU A 49 6.16 2.36 16.01
C LEU A 49 5.98 3.63 15.17
N GLY A 50 7.10 4.20 14.71
CA GLY A 50 7.08 5.23 13.67
C GLY A 50 6.65 4.63 12.32
N TYR A 51 6.00 5.43 11.47
CA TYR A 51 5.49 4.96 10.17
C TYR A 51 6.56 4.35 9.25
N ALA A 52 7.82 4.77 9.39
CA ALA A 52 8.94 4.24 8.63
C ALA A 52 9.21 2.74 8.92
N GLU A 53 8.88 2.27 10.13
CA GLU A 53 9.08 0.89 10.59
C GLU A 53 8.01 -0.09 10.05
N TYR A 54 6.93 0.44 9.47
CA TYR A 54 5.87 -0.35 8.88
C TYR A 54 6.02 -0.48 7.37
N VAL A 55 5.51 -1.60 6.86
CA VAL A 55 5.36 -1.93 5.44
C VAL A 55 3.89 -1.78 5.07
N VAL A 56 3.63 -1.19 3.91
CA VAL A 56 2.28 -1.13 3.34
C VAL A 56 2.11 -2.30 2.37
N HIS A 57 1.13 -3.14 2.65
CA HIS A 57 0.82 -4.35 1.89
C HIS A 57 -0.45 -4.14 1.05
N HIS A 58 -0.41 -4.60 -0.21
CA HIS A 58 -1.58 -4.68 -1.08
C HIS A 58 -2.21 -6.07 -0.92
N LYS A 59 -3.40 -6.15 -0.31
CA LYS A 59 -4.08 -7.42 0.02
C LYS A 59 -4.37 -8.30 -1.20
N ASN A 60 -4.65 -7.67 -2.35
CA ASN A 60 -4.90 -8.37 -3.62
C ASN A 60 -3.64 -8.56 -4.48
N GLU A 61 -2.45 -8.23 -3.96
CA GLU A 61 -1.16 -8.31 -4.65
C GLU A 61 -1.02 -7.43 -5.92
N ASN A 62 -2.04 -6.63 -6.24
CA ASN A 62 -1.99 -5.65 -7.32
C ASN A 62 -1.45 -4.32 -6.79
N LYS A 63 -0.16 -4.07 -7.07
CA LYS A 63 0.60 -2.86 -6.69
C LYS A 63 0.02 -1.54 -7.19
N ARG A 64 -0.92 -1.59 -8.15
CA ARG A 64 -1.60 -0.43 -8.74
C ARG A 64 -2.98 -0.18 -8.14
N ASN A 65 -3.51 -1.11 -7.34
CA ASN A 65 -4.77 -0.90 -6.64
C ASN A 65 -4.51 -0.21 -5.30
N ASN A 66 -4.49 1.13 -5.32
CA ASN A 66 -4.19 1.95 -4.15
C ASN A 66 -5.44 2.36 -3.34
N ASN A 67 -6.57 1.69 -3.53
CA ASN A 67 -7.76 1.89 -2.70
C ASN A 67 -7.43 1.58 -1.24
N ILE A 68 -7.88 2.43 -0.31
CA ILE A 68 -7.58 2.34 1.13
C ILE A 68 -7.93 0.94 1.67
N ASP A 69 -9.07 0.37 1.26
CA ASP A 69 -9.53 -0.95 1.71
C ASP A 69 -8.63 -2.11 1.23
N ASN A 70 -7.88 -1.89 0.14
CA ASN A 70 -6.91 -2.84 -0.39
C ASN A 70 -5.53 -2.72 0.27
N LEU A 71 -5.28 -1.65 1.04
CA LEU A 71 -4.03 -1.42 1.72
C LEU A 71 -4.11 -1.90 3.18
N GLU A 72 -2.98 -2.37 3.68
CA GLU A 72 -2.80 -2.77 5.08
C GLU A 72 -1.42 -2.33 5.56
N ILE A 73 -1.33 -1.80 6.77
CA ILE A 73 -0.06 -1.42 7.40
C ILE A 73 0.35 -2.57 8.31
N LEU A 74 1.48 -3.19 8.02
CA LEU A 74 2.03 -4.34 8.74
C LEU A 74 3.44 -4.03 9.23
N THR A 75 3.85 -4.63 10.33
CA THR A 75 5.27 -4.73 10.67
C THR A 75 6.00 -5.60 9.66
N GLN A 76 7.32 -5.47 9.57
CA GLN A 76 8.13 -6.33 8.70
C GLN A 76 7.96 -7.82 9.04
N GLU A 77 7.81 -8.15 10.33
CA GLU A 77 7.57 -9.52 10.79
C GLU A 77 6.21 -10.05 10.35
N GLU A 78 5.15 -9.27 10.51
CA GLU A 78 3.79 -9.64 10.06
C GLU A 78 3.75 -9.84 8.54
N HIS A 79 4.36 -8.92 7.79
CA HIS A 79 4.45 -9.04 6.34
C HIS A 79 5.20 -10.32 5.92
N LYS A 80 6.31 -10.66 6.60
CA LYS A 80 7.06 -11.90 6.34
C LYS A 80 6.20 -13.13 6.62
N LYS A 81 5.51 -13.17 7.77
CA LYS A 81 4.62 -14.29 8.15
C LYS A 81 3.50 -14.47 7.12
N LEU A 82 2.92 -13.39 6.63
CA LEU A 82 1.87 -13.42 5.59
C LEU A 82 2.37 -14.09 4.31
N HIS A 83 3.57 -13.73 3.84
CA HIS A 83 4.18 -14.36 2.65
C HIS A 83 4.54 -15.84 2.87
N GLU A 84 4.99 -16.22 4.07
CA GLU A 84 5.27 -17.62 4.41
C GLU A 84 3.99 -18.47 4.40
N ILE A 85 2.90 -17.96 4.98
CA ILE A 85 1.59 -18.62 4.97
C ILE A 85 1.09 -18.80 3.52
N ASN A 86 1.19 -17.77 2.69
CA ASN A 86 0.71 -17.83 1.30
C ASN A 86 1.52 -18.83 0.45
N LYS A 87 2.85 -18.94 0.68
CA LYS A 87 3.67 -19.97 0.02
C LYS A 87 3.20 -21.38 0.40
N ASN A 88 2.91 -21.61 1.68
CA ASN A 88 2.48 -22.92 2.16
C ASN A 88 1.07 -23.30 1.64
N LYS A 89 0.13 -22.34 1.58
CA LYS A 89 -1.20 -22.58 0.99
C LYS A 89 -1.13 -22.89 -0.51
N ASN A 90 -0.25 -22.21 -1.26
CA ASN A 90 -0.05 -22.52 -2.67
C ASN A 90 0.51 -23.94 -2.88
N LEU A 91 1.40 -24.40 -2.00
CA LEU A 91 1.88 -25.79 -2.02
C LEU A 91 0.75 -26.77 -1.69
N GLU A 92 -0.04 -26.52 -0.64
CA GLU A 92 -1.19 -27.35 -0.26
C GLU A 92 -2.19 -27.50 -1.42
N TYR A 93 -2.57 -26.40 -2.08
CA TYR A 93 -3.48 -26.43 -3.25
C TYR A 93 -2.92 -27.24 -4.43
N LEU A 94 -1.60 -27.21 -4.68
CA LEU A 94 -0.96 -28.01 -5.73
C LEU A 94 -0.93 -29.51 -5.40
N PHE A 95 -0.90 -29.89 -4.11
CA PHE A 95 -0.95 -31.29 -3.69
C PHE A 95 -2.36 -31.91 -3.77
N TYR A 96 -3.43 -31.13 -3.57
CA TYR A 96 -4.82 -31.61 -3.64
C TYR A 96 -5.41 -31.69 -5.05
N LYS A 97 -4.65 -31.32 -6.10
CA LYS A 97 -5.07 -31.43 -7.51
C LYS A 97 -4.54 -32.67 -8.25
N LYS A 98 -4.06 -33.68 -7.53
CA LYS A 98 -3.66 -34.99 -8.11
C LYS A 98 -4.80 -35.99 -8.12
#